data_AF-A0A932DRV1-F1
#
_entry.id   AF-A0A932DRV1-F1
#
_cell.length_a   1.000
_cell.length_b   1.000
_cell.length_c   1.000
_cell.angle_alpha   90.00
_cell.angle_beta   90.00
_cell.angle_gamma   90.00
#
_symmetry.space_group_name_H-M   'P 1'
#
loop_
_entity.id
_entity.type
_entity.pdbx_description
1 polymer ?
#
loop_
_entity_poly.entity_id
_entity_poly.type
_entity_poly.pdbx_seq_one_letter_code
_entity_poly.pdbx_strand_id
1 'polypeptide(L)'
;MTKVININYNGLNLKKILVVNPGETVNLTTVSRYTKPRQTGEVEIRAVVRENAFLKLKGTIIIANGAELVEGFLRQKVLLVGENARAEAIPELEIECNEVKASHAASVGRIDEEQIFYLMSRGLSKKESEELIIEAFLS
;
A
#
# COMPACT_ATOMS: atom_id res chain seq x y z
N MET A 1 -0.71 2.21 -21.71
CA MET A 1 -1.55 0.99 -21.58
C MET A 1 -1.65 0.67 -20.09
N THR A 2 -2.85 0.39 -19.58
CA THR A 2 -3.06 0.17 -18.13
C THR A 2 -2.68 -1.25 -17.73
N LYS A 3 -1.85 -1.41 -16.71
CA LYS A 3 -1.47 -2.70 -16.13
C LYS A 3 -2.43 -3.06 -15.00
N VAL A 4 -3.00 -4.26 -15.03
CA VAL A 4 -3.91 -4.75 -13.99
C VAL A 4 -3.23 -5.87 -13.21
N ILE A 5 -3.24 -5.78 -11.88
CA ILE A 5 -2.65 -6.76 -10.97
C ILE A 5 -3.71 -7.17 -9.96
N ASN A 6 -4.00 -8.46 -9.87
CA ASN A 6 -4.94 -9.03 -8.90
C ASN A 6 -4.20 -10.01 -8.00
N ILE A 7 -4.33 -9.84 -6.69
CA ILE A 7 -3.71 -10.70 -5.68
C ILE A 7 -4.82 -11.23 -4.77
N ASN A 8 -5.04 -12.54 -4.81
CA ASN A 8 -5.88 -13.24 -3.86
C ASN A 8 -4.98 -13.99 -2.88
N TYR A 9 -5.14 -13.73 -1.59
CA TYR A 9 -4.26 -14.24 -0.55
C TYR A 9 -5.06 -14.91 0.57
N ASN A 10 -4.78 -16.19 0.82
CA ASN A 10 -5.42 -16.99 1.86
C ASN A 10 -4.51 -17.23 3.08
N GLY A 11 -3.44 -16.46 3.20
CA GLY A 11 -2.56 -16.51 4.38
C GLY A 11 -2.85 -15.36 5.35
N LEU A 12 -2.10 -15.34 6.44
CA LEU A 12 -2.29 -14.36 7.52
C LEU A 12 -1.56 -13.05 7.26
N ASN A 13 -0.35 -13.09 6.68
CA ASN A 13 0.49 -11.89 6.55
C ASN A 13 0.96 -11.69 5.10
N LEU A 14 0.63 -10.53 4.52
CA LEU A 14 1.07 -10.16 3.17
C LEU A 14 1.77 -8.80 3.23
N LYS A 15 3.05 -8.75 2.84
CA LYS A 15 3.74 -7.50 2.52
C LYS A 15 3.93 -7.39 1.02
N LYS A 16 3.30 -6.39 0.39
CA LYS A 16 3.44 -6.10 -1.04
C LYS A 16 4.13 -4.76 -1.24
N ILE A 17 5.25 -4.77 -1.95
CA ILE A 17 5.92 -3.57 -2.44
C ILE A 17 5.64 -3.43 -3.95
N LEU A 18 5.37 -2.20 -4.38
CA LEU A 18 5.16 -1.84 -5.79
C LEU A 18 5.86 -0.52 -6.10
N VAL A 19 6.58 -0.48 -7.22
CA VAL A 19 7.03 0.78 -7.83
C VAL A 19 6.32 0.92 -9.16
N VAL A 20 5.67 2.07 -9.37
CA VAL A 20 5.01 2.45 -10.62
C VAL A 20 5.91 3.44 -11.34
N ASN A 21 6.39 3.05 -12.52
CA ASN A 21 7.37 3.83 -13.27
C ASN A 21 6.72 5.03 -13.97
N PRO A 22 7.51 6.03 -14.39
CA PRO A 22 6.97 7.22 -15.03
C PRO A 22 6.07 6.90 -16.23
N GLY A 23 4.92 7.57 -16.30
CA GLY A 23 3.93 7.37 -17.38
C GLY A 23 3.13 6.07 -17.32
N GLU A 24 3.38 5.19 -16.34
CA GLU A 24 2.59 3.97 -16.17
C GLU A 24 1.24 4.26 -15.50
N THR A 25 0.24 3.45 -15.84
CA THR A 25 -1.03 3.40 -15.11
C THR A 25 -1.22 1.98 -14.60
N VAL A 26 -1.36 1.82 -13.29
CA VAL A 26 -1.48 0.51 -12.63
C VAL A 26 -2.75 0.45 -11.79
N ASN A 27 -3.53 -0.61 -11.98
CA ASN A 27 -4.62 -0.98 -11.08
C ASN A 27 -4.20 -2.21 -10.29
N LEU A 28 -4.05 -2.07 -8.98
CA LEU A 28 -3.72 -3.15 -8.06
C LEU A 28 -4.92 -3.44 -7.16
N THR A 29 -5.42 -4.67 -7.23
CA THR A 29 -6.44 -5.19 -6.31
C THR A 29 -5.82 -6.29 -5.44
N THR A 30 -6.03 -6.20 -4.13
CA THR A 30 -5.65 -7.22 -3.16
C THR A 30 -6.88 -7.69 -2.40
N VAL A 31 -7.03 -9.00 -2.24
CA VAL A 31 -8.09 -9.62 -1.44
C VAL A 31 -7.42 -10.60 -0.47
N SER A 32 -7.60 -10.38 0.82
CA SER A 32 -7.17 -11.31 1.88
C SER A 32 -8.40 -11.89 2.55
N ARG A 33 -8.46 -13.23 2.65
CA ARG A 33 -9.63 -13.93 3.19
C ARG A 33 -9.27 -14.72 4.44
N TYR A 34 -9.99 -14.44 5.53
CA TYR A 34 -10.00 -15.21 6.78
C TYR A 34 -11.20 -16.14 6.79
N THR A 35 -10.96 -17.42 7.04
CA THR A 35 -11.98 -18.48 6.94
C THR A 35 -12.06 -19.38 8.17
N LYS A 36 -11.17 -19.18 9.15
CA LYS A 36 -11.11 -19.97 10.38
C LYS A 36 -11.15 -19.05 11.60
N PRO A 37 -11.66 -19.53 12.74
CA PRO A 37 -11.62 -18.76 13.98
C PRO A 37 -10.19 -18.43 14.42
N ARG A 38 -10.04 -17.35 15.20
CA ARG A 38 -8.81 -16.96 15.91
C ARG A 38 -7.61 -16.76 14.99
N GLN A 39 -7.84 -16.32 13.76
CA GLN A 39 -6.76 -15.93 12.85
C GLN A 39 -6.37 -14.47 13.11
N THR A 40 -5.07 -14.21 13.21
CA THR A 40 -4.52 -12.84 13.31
C THR A 40 -3.60 -12.59 12.15
N GLY A 41 -3.72 -11.43 11.50
CA GLY A 41 -2.94 -11.13 10.31
C GLY A 41 -2.93 -9.67 9.88
N GLU A 42 -1.87 -9.30 9.15
CA GLU A 42 -1.68 -7.98 8.57
C GLU A 42 -1.42 -8.04 7.06
N VAL A 43 -2.13 -7.20 6.31
CA VAL A 43 -1.90 -6.96 4.89
C VAL A 43 -1.31 -5.56 4.75
N GLU A 44 -0.02 -5.47 4.45
CA GLU A 44 0.68 -4.22 4.19
C GLU A 44 0.98 -4.09 2.70
N ILE A 45 0.49 -3.01 2.08
CA ILE A 45 0.88 -2.60 0.73
C ILE A 45 1.61 -1.27 0.82
N ARG A 46 2.84 -1.23 0.31
CA ARG A 46 3.61 0.00 0.10
C ARG A 46 3.84 0.21 -1.39
N ALA A 47 3.53 1.40 -1.87
CA ALA A 47 3.74 1.77 -3.26
C ALA A 47 4.49 3.09 -3.41
N VAL A 48 5.39 3.14 -4.38
CA VAL A 48 5.98 4.39 -4.88
C VAL A 48 5.46 4.65 -6.28
N VAL A 49 4.94 5.85 -6.52
CA VAL A 49 4.38 6.27 -7.81
C VAL A 49 5.20 7.43 -8.32
N ARG A 50 5.86 7.24 -9.46
CA ARG A 50 6.75 8.26 -10.05
C ARG A 50 6.00 9.23 -10.96
N GLU A 51 6.73 10.22 -11.45
CA GLU A 51 6.25 11.33 -12.26
C GLU A 51 5.35 10.88 -13.43
N ASN A 52 4.22 11.57 -13.63
CA ASN A 52 3.21 11.26 -14.64
C ASN A 52 2.61 9.84 -14.56
N ALA A 53 2.81 9.12 -13.45
CA ALA A 53 2.23 7.81 -13.25
C ALA A 53 0.95 7.87 -12.41
N PHE A 54 0.08 6.88 -12.59
CA PHE A 54 -1.17 6.72 -11.85
C PHE A 54 -1.29 5.33 -11.24
N LEU A 55 -1.65 5.28 -9.95
CA LEU A 55 -1.96 4.04 -9.24
C LEU A 55 -3.39 4.07 -8.70
N LYS A 56 -4.19 3.07 -9.05
CA LYS A 56 -5.41 2.72 -8.30
C LYS A 56 -5.14 1.49 -7.46
N LEU A 57 -5.14 1.64 -6.14
CA LEU A 57 -4.88 0.59 -5.16
C LEU A 57 -6.16 0.27 -4.39
N LYS A 58 -6.77 -0.88 -4.66
CA LYS A 58 -7.88 -1.42 -3.90
C LYS A 58 -7.42 -2.58 -3.02
N GLY A 59 -7.77 -2.55 -1.74
CA GLY A 59 -7.42 -3.61 -0.80
C GLY A 59 -8.64 -4.02 0.00
N THR A 60 -8.92 -5.31 0.05
CA THR A 60 -10.09 -5.87 0.71
C THR A 60 -9.67 -6.95 1.70
N ILE A 61 -10.09 -6.83 2.95
CA ILE A 61 -10.09 -7.94 3.91
C ILE A 61 -11.50 -8.51 3.95
N ILE A 62 -11.60 -9.83 3.79
CA ILE A 62 -12.85 -10.58 3.91
C ILE A 62 -12.74 -11.50 5.12
N ILE A 63 -13.64 -11.35 6.09
CA ILE A 63 -13.80 -12.27 7.21
C ILE A 63 -15.08 -13.05 6.99
N ALA A 64 -14.93 -14.31 6.59
CA ALA A 64 -16.05 -15.18 6.24
C ALA A 64 -16.85 -15.59 7.48
N ASN A 65 -18.11 -15.96 7.28
CA ASN A 65 -18.94 -16.54 8.33
C ASN A 65 -18.25 -17.75 9.00
N GLY A 66 -18.33 -17.84 10.33
CA GLY A 66 -17.65 -18.84 11.15
C GLY A 66 -16.18 -18.54 11.47
N ALA A 67 -15.61 -17.44 10.95
CA ALA A 67 -14.26 -16.97 11.30
C ALA A 67 -14.31 -16.01 12.50
N GLU A 68 -14.77 -16.51 13.65
CA GLU A 68 -14.87 -15.74 14.90
C GLU A 68 -13.51 -15.42 15.51
N LEU A 69 -13.43 -14.35 16.31
CA LEU A 69 -12.23 -13.89 17.01
C LEU A 69 -11.05 -13.59 16.07
N VAL A 70 -11.33 -13.21 14.82
CA VAL A 70 -10.30 -12.80 13.85
C VAL A 70 -9.81 -11.39 14.17
N GLU A 71 -8.50 -11.18 14.08
CA GLU A 71 -7.86 -9.88 14.17
C GLU A 71 -7.14 -9.55 12.86
N GLY A 72 -7.71 -8.65 12.05
CA GLY A 72 -7.21 -8.31 10.72
C GLY A 72 -6.84 -6.83 10.60
N PHE A 73 -5.67 -6.54 10.05
CA PHE A 73 -5.26 -5.16 9.74
C PHE A 73 -4.89 -4.98 8.27
N LEU A 74 -5.47 -3.98 7.61
CA LEU A 74 -5.09 -3.57 6.25
C LEU A 74 -4.36 -2.24 6.30
N ARG A 75 -3.11 -2.22 5.84
CA ARG A 75 -2.27 -1.01 5.75
C ARG A 75 -1.91 -0.72 4.30
N GLN A 76 -2.27 0.47 3.82
CA GLN A 76 -1.92 0.96 2.50
C GLN A 76 -1.11 2.26 2.65
N LYS A 77 0.12 2.28 2.13
CA LYS A 77 0.95 3.48 2.08
C LYS A 77 1.40 3.74 0.66
N VAL A 78 1.18 4.95 0.17
CA VAL A 78 1.62 5.37 -1.16
C VAL A 78 2.45 6.65 -1.06
N LEU A 79 3.67 6.60 -1.60
CA LEU A 79 4.55 7.75 -1.76
C LEU A 79 4.49 8.22 -3.23
N LEU A 80 4.13 9.48 -3.43
CA LEU A 80 4.13 10.15 -4.72
C LEU A 80 5.46 10.89 -4.91
N VAL A 81 6.14 10.58 -6.01
CA VAL A 81 7.44 11.17 -6.36
C VAL A 81 7.28 11.92 -7.67
N GLY A 82 7.40 13.25 -7.61
CA GLY A 82 7.15 14.15 -8.73
C GLY A 82 5.76 14.80 -8.69
N GLU A 83 5.61 15.95 -9.35
CA GLU A 83 4.44 16.81 -9.31
C GLU A 83 3.19 16.14 -9.90
N ASN A 84 3.33 15.40 -11.01
CA ASN A 84 2.19 14.80 -11.70
C ASN A 84 1.89 13.35 -11.30
N ALA A 85 2.62 12.79 -10.34
CA ALA A 85 2.31 11.48 -9.76
C ALA A 85 0.95 11.52 -9.03
N ARG A 86 0.12 10.50 -9.25
CA ARG A 86 -1.23 10.42 -8.66
C ARG A 86 -1.54 9.01 -8.14
N ALA A 87 -2.29 8.92 -7.05
CA ALA A 87 -2.76 7.63 -6.55
C ALA A 87 -4.12 7.72 -5.87
N GLU A 88 -4.89 6.64 -5.97
CA GLU A 88 -6.11 6.38 -5.20
C GLU A 88 -5.88 5.14 -4.33
N ALA A 89 -6.08 5.24 -3.02
CA ALA A 89 -6.03 4.11 -2.09
C ALA A 89 -7.44 3.87 -1.53
N ILE A 90 -7.98 2.67 -1.78
CA ILE A 90 -9.36 2.27 -1.49
C ILE A 90 -9.30 1.02 -0.59
N PRO A 91 -9.29 1.19 0.75
CA PRO A 91 -9.42 0.08 1.68
C PRO A 91 -10.88 -0.33 1.85
N GLU A 92 -11.14 -1.63 1.92
CA GLU A 92 -12.46 -2.22 2.11
C GLU A 92 -12.39 -3.35 3.15
N LEU A 93 -13.46 -3.47 3.93
CA LEU A 93 -13.69 -4.59 4.86
C LEU A 93 -15.03 -5.23 4.52
N GLU A 94 -15.02 -6.55 4.35
CA GLU A 94 -16.22 -7.38 4.18
C GLU A 94 -16.25 -8.35 5.35
N ILE A 95 -17.17 -8.12 6.30
CA ILE A 95 -17.19 -8.84 7.59
C ILE A 95 -18.53 -9.54 7.73
N GLU A 96 -18.50 -10.86 7.79
CA GLU A 96 -19.68 -11.72 7.94
C GLU A 96 -19.77 -12.34 9.35
N CYS A 97 -18.92 -11.92 10.29
CA CYS A 97 -18.89 -12.39 11.68
C CYS A 97 -19.01 -11.23 12.67
N ASN A 98 -19.61 -11.47 13.84
CA ASN A 98 -19.81 -10.43 14.85
C ASN A 98 -18.58 -10.21 15.75
N GLU A 99 -17.95 -11.28 16.22
CA GLU A 99 -16.81 -11.20 17.14
C GLU A 99 -15.49 -11.07 16.38
N VAL A 100 -15.15 -9.87 15.92
CA VAL A 100 -13.89 -9.62 15.19
C VAL A 100 -13.24 -8.30 15.59
N LYS A 101 -11.94 -8.17 15.34
CA LYS A 101 -11.23 -6.88 15.34
C LYS A 101 -10.63 -6.66 13.97
N ALA A 102 -11.32 -5.92 13.12
CA ALA A 102 -10.84 -5.57 11.79
C ALA A 102 -10.67 -4.06 11.69
N SER A 103 -9.54 -3.60 11.15
CA SER A 103 -9.32 -2.18 10.88
C SER A 103 -8.46 -1.98 9.64
N HIS A 104 -8.49 -0.76 9.12
CA HIS A 104 -7.68 -0.38 7.96
C HIS A 104 -7.10 1.02 8.14
N ALA A 105 -5.96 1.25 7.50
CA ALA A 105 -5.30 2.55 7.40
C ALA A 105 -4.79 2.74 5.96
N ALA A 106 -5.12 3.87 5.35
CA ALA A 106 -4.63 4.25 4.04
C ALA A 106 -4.02 5.65 4.09
N SER A 107 -2.85 5.81 3.46
CA SER A 107 -2.17 7.09 3.34
C SER A 107 -1.59 7.26 1.94
N VAL A 108 -1.79 8.44 1.39
CA VAL A 108 -1.18 8.89 0.13
C VAL A 108 -0.50 10.22 0.43
N GLY A 109 0.82 10.26 0.28
CA GLY A 109 1.63 11.44 0.59
C GLY A 109 2.65 11.70 -0.50
N ARG A 110 3.04 12.96 -0.66
CA ARG A 110 4.16 13.32 -1.54
C ARG A 110 5.47 13.18 -0.79
N ILE A 111 6.55 12.98 -1.54
CA ILE A 111 7.90 13.11 -1.00
C ILE A 111 8.07 14.51 -0.41
N ASP A 112 8.73 14.57 0.75
CA ASP A 112 8.93 15.81 1.48
C ASP A 112 10.13 16.57 0.91
N GLU A 113 9.87 17.73 0.31
CA GLU A 113 10.90 18.58 -0.28
C GLU A 113 11.87 19.14 0.78
N GLU A 114 11.47 19.26 2.04
CA GLU A 114 12.39 19.65 3.13
C GLU A 114 13.41 18.54 3.42
N GLN A 115 12.98 17.27 3.38
CA GLN A 115 13.89 16.13 3.50
C GLN A 115 14.87 16.06 2.33
N ILE A 116 14.39 16.32 1.10
CA ILE A 116 15.24 16.42 -0.09
C ILE A 116 16.27 17.54 0.07
N PHE A 117 15.82 18.73 0.44
CA PHE A 117 16.70 19.88 0.67
C PHE A 117 17.76 19.58 1.73
N TYR A 118 17.36 18.95 2.83
CA TYR A 118 18.28 18.56 3.90
C TYR A 118 19.35 17.59 3.41
N LEU A 119 18.98 16.52 2.69
CA LEU A 119 19.92 15.54 2.14
C LEU A 119 20.87 16.16 1.10
N MET A 120 20.34 17.06 0.25
CA MET A 120 21.16 17.80 -0.70
C MET A 120 22.19 18.71 -0.02
N SER A 121 21.83 19.33 1.11
CA SER A 121 22.79 20.12 1.92
C SER A 121 23.94 19.29 2.48
N ARG A 122 23.79 17.95 2.52
CA ARG A 122 24.82 16.99 2.92
C ARG A 122 25.64 16.43 1.76
N GLY A 123 25.47 17.01 0.56
CA GLY A 123 26.28 16.70 -0.62
C GLY A 123 25.68 15.64 -1.55
N LEU A 124 24.47 15.17 -1.29
CA LEU A 124 23.75 14.27 -2.20
C LEU A 124 23.12 15.06 -3.35
N SER A 125 23.06 14.47 -4.54
CA SER A 125 22.22 14.99 -5.61
C SER A 125 20.73 14.85 -5.25
N LYS A 126 19.86 15.63 -5.91
CA LYS A 126 18.40 15.48 -5.75
C LYS A 126 17.97 14.03 -5.99
N LYS A 127 18.50 13.41 -7.05
CA LYS A 127 18.19 12.02 -7.40
C LYS A 127 18.62 11.03 -6.31
N GLU A 128 19.84 11.15 -5.80
CA GLU A 128 20.31 10.29 -4.69
C GLU A 128 19.47 10.49 -3.43
N SER A 129 19.04 11.73 -3.15
CA SER A 129 18.18 12.06 -2.02
C SER A 129 16.80 11.42 -2.16
N GLU A 130 16.18 11.51 -3.35
CA GLU A 130 14.90 10.86 -3.65
C GLU A 130 14.98 9.34 -3.49
N GLU A 131 16.00 8.71 -4.07
CA GLU A 131 16.17 7.25 -3.97
C GLU A 131 16.39 6.81 -2.51
N LEU A 132 17.17 7.55 -1.72
CA LEU A 132 17.38 7.24 -0.30
C LEU A 132 16.08 7.31 0.52
N ILE A 133 15.24 8.33 0.28
CA ILE A 133 13.93 8.44 0.93
C ILE A 133 13.00 7.31 0.48
N ILE A 134 13.01 6.96 -0.81
CA ILE A 134 12.23 5.84 -1.35
C ILE A 134 12.67 4.51 -0.70
N GLU A 135 13.97 4.26 -0.58
CA GLU A 135 14.50 3.06 0.08
C GLU A 135 14.05 2.99 1.54
N ALA A 136 14.19 4.10 2.29
CA ALA A 136 13.71 4.18 3.66
C ALA A 136 12.20 3.93 3.77
N PHE A 137 11.40 4.48 2.87
CA PHE A 137 9.96 4.27 2.82
C PHE A 137 9.58 2.80 2.55
N LEU A 138 10.35 2.09 1.72
CA LEU A 138 10.09 0.71 1.34
C LEU A 138 10.61 -0.33 2.34
N SER A 139 11.53 0.04 3.23
CA SER A 139 12.11 -0.84 4.26
C SER A 139 11.09 -1.41 5.25
#